data_AF-A0A0W0ZQJ8-F1
#
_entry.id   AF-A0A0W0ZQJ8-F1
#
_cell.length_a   1.000
_cell.length_b   1.000
_cell.length_c   1.000
_cell.angle_alpha   90.00
_cell.angle_beta   90.00
_cell.angle_gamma   90.00
#
_symmetry.space_group_name_H-M   'P 1'
#
loop_
_entity.id
_entity.type
_entity.pdbx_description
1 polymer ?
#
loop_
_entity_poly.entity_id
_entity_poly.type
_entity_poly.pdbx_seq_one_letter_code
_entity_poly.pdbx_strand_id
1 'polypeptide(L)'
;MYVLKRLLAIILGVIVLPLRILVYNALYEAIAFLLGVAGVISLPIYFASVFKNLGVSTAKNFLLTTLIIFPLVVAVVAITFAVTTAFLVYNTVINMFASFWLGFRSGLLHEMEGFRNAFASQHTLTQDIGLYVRAFQAGVHADEVIDDVDFDGFQRIRGELQDVVVVKEDLEVPDLESKDARVSHKLLDNIELEKINMLIKELTNPPDFLSPEEKRQLDALKTLYTQYNDLSKKLEDVRTALVNNDKTRIEDEMVAYNEVETPILLVKQYKKKEQWHNVPANSYVTDKESLLHWLKQNPKHPLNKDLLKKPEAYNKMETRYIWYELTKEDCSSQELAEAAAQMKDLAQALSSRLPTQKMNLGPGTARQSFFGSDVNTSESPTIQLDTALTRQTWR
;
A
#
# COMPACT_ATOMS: atom_id res chain seq x y z
N MET A 1 10.74 7.99 -21.35
CA MET A 1 9.28 8.01 -21.06
C MET A 1 8.96 8.00 -19.57
N TYR A 2 9.67 7.23 -18.73
CA TYR A 2 9.48 7.17 -17.26
C TYR A 2 9.70 8.51 -16.53
N VAL A 3 10.77 9.23 -16.87
CA VAL A 3 11.08 10.54 -16.26
C VAL A 3 9.96 11.57 -16.49
N LEU A 4 9.34 11.54 -17.67
CA LEU A 4 8.24 12.45 -18.03
C LEU A 4 6.95 12.14 -17.24
N LYS A 5 6.64 10.85 -17.02
CA LYS A 5 5.48 10.44 -16.21
C LYS A 5 5.65 10.84 -14.75
N ARG A 6 6.86 10.68 -14.21
CA ARG A 6 7.19 11.03 -12.84
C ARG A 6 7.16 12.55 -12.62
N LEU A 7 7.70 13.34 -13.55
CA LEU A 7 7.59 14.80 -13.56
C LEU A 7 6.12 15.26 -13.63
N LEU A 8 5.33 14.67 -14.53
CA LEU A 8 3.91 15.00 -14.65
C LEU A 8 3.13 14.67 -13.37
N ALA A 9 3.39 13.53 -12.74
CA ALA A 9 2.74 13.14 -11.49
C ALA A 9 3.09 14.08 -10.33
N ILE A 10 4.34 14.53 -10.25
CA ILE A 10 4.77 15.53 -9.25
C ILE A 10 4.05 16.87 -9.49
N ILE A 11 4.03 17.37 -10.74
CA ILE A 11 3.38 18.63 -11.08
C ILE A 11 1.88 18.56 -10.75
N LEU A 12 1.21 17.47 -11.13
CA LEU A 12 -0.20 17.26 -10.81
C LEU A 12 -0.44 17.14 -9.31
N GLY A 13 0.38 16.38 -8.57
CA GLY A 13 0.24 16.23 -7.12
C GLY A 13 0.42 17.55 -6.37
N VAL A 14 1.43 18.34 -6.75
CA VAL A 14 1.76 19.62 -6.13
C VAL A 14 0.72 20.71 -6.41
N ILE A 15 0.07 20.68 -7.57
CA ILE A 15 -0.89 21.73 -7.98
C ILE A 15 -2.34 21.31 -7.67
N VAL A 16 -2.74 20.10 -8.06
CA VAL A 16 -4.14 19.68 -8.03
C VAL A 16 -4.61 19.38 -6.60
N LEU A 17 -3.78 18.75 -5.76
CA LEU A 17 -4.18 18.38 -4.40
C LEU A 17 -4.41 19.61 -3.48
N PRO A 18 -3.54 20.64 -3.49
CA PRO A 18 -3.81 21.86 -2.72
C PRO A 18 -4.97 22.67 -3.30
N LEU A 19 -5.09 22.74 -4.63
CA LEU A 19 -6.20 23.45 -5.28
C LEU A 19 -7.56 22.85 -4.88
N ARG A 20 -7.64 21.52 -4.78
CA ARG A 20 -8.86 20.82 -4.37
C ARG A 20 -9.29 21.19 -2.94
N ILE A 21 -8.34 21.30 -2.00
CA ILE A 21 -8.64 21.75 -0.63
C ILE A 21 -9.19 23.17 -0.61
N LEU A 22 -8.58 24.06 -1.38
CA LEU A 22 -9.02 25.45 -1.49
C LEU A 22 -10.46 25.52 -2.02
N VAL A 23 -10.77 24.76 -3.08
CA VAL A 23 -12.12 24.69 -3.64
C VAL A 23 -13.13 24.17 -2.62
N TYR A 24 -12.79 23.13 -1.85
CA TYR A 24 -13.70 22.59 -0.84
C TYR A 24 -13.95 23.55 0.32
N ASN A 25 -12.90 24.16 0.87
CA ASN A 25 -13.05 25.10 1.98
C ASN A 25 -13.81 26.36 1.55
N ALA A 26 -13.61 26.83 0.31
CA ALA A 26 -14.42 27.91 -0.27
C ALA A 26 -15.90 27.51 -0.40
N LEU A 27 -16.19 26.25 -0.75
CA LEU A 27 -17.56 25.76 -0.85
C LEU A 27 -18.23 25.64 0.54
N TYR A 28 -17.49 25.20 1.56
CA TYR A 28 -17.96 25.22 2.95
C TYR A 28 -18.30 26.62 3.43
N GLU A 29 -17.44 27.60 3.15
CA GLU A 29 -17.68 28.99 3.53
C GLU A 29 -18.91 29.56 2.82
N ALA A 30 -19.11 29.23 1.54
CA ALA A 30 -20.31 29.63 0.80
C ALA A 30 -21.60 29.04 1.39
N ILE A 31 -21.58 27.76 1.79
CA ILE A 31 -22.73 27.13 2.46
C ILE A 31 -23.00 27.77 3.82
N ALA A 32 -21.95 27.96 4.64
CA ALA A 32 -22.07 28.59 5.95
C ALA A 32 -22.64 30.02 5.84
N PHE A 33 -22.21 30.78 4.82
CA PHE A 33 -22.75 32.11 4.53
C PHE A 33 -24.25 32.06 4.18
N LEU A 34 -24.66 31.15 3.30
CA LEU A 34 -26.07 30.98 2.93
C LEU A 34 -26.94 30.60 4.13
N LEU A 35 -26.46 29.68 4.98
CA LEU A 35 -27.14 29.30 6.22
C LEU A 35 -27.22 30.47 7.20
N GLY A 36 -26.16 31.27 7.32
CA GLY A 36 -26.15 32.47 8.15
C GLY A 36 -27.20 33.49 7.69
N VAL A 37 -27.27 33.78 6.40
CA VAL A 37 -28.30 34.68 5.82
C VAL A 37 -29.71 34.14 6.08
N ALA A 38 -29.93 32.85 5.85
CA ALA A 38 -31.22 32.22 6.12
C ALA A 38 -31.59 32.32 7.62
N GLY A 39 -30.62 32.10 8.52
CA GLY A 39 -30.80 32.21 9.97
C GLY A 39 -31.16 33.63 10.42
N VAL A 40 -30.46 34.64 9.90
CA VAL A 40 -30.72 36.06 10.21
C VAL A 40 -32.14 36.48 9.83
N ILE A 41 -32.70 35.90 8.77
CA ILE A 41 -34.08 36.19 8.34
C ILE A 41 -35.10 35.35 9.12
N SER A 42 -34.87 34.04 9.21
CA SER A 42 -35.86 33.09 9.72
C SER A 42 -35.99 33.09 11.24
N LEU A 43 -34.89 33.21 11.99
CA LEU A 43 -34.91 33.15 13.46
C LEU A 43 -35.73 34.30 14.07
N PRO A 44 -35.56 35.57 13.67
CA PRO A 44 -36.40 36.65 14.19
C PRO A 44 -37.89 36.45 13.89
N ILE A 45 -38.23 35.94 12.69
CA ILE A 45 -39.61 35.62 12.32
C ILE A 45 -40.17 34.49 13.21
N TYR A 46 -39.37 33.45 13.45
CA TYR A 46 -39.73 32.36 14.34
C TYR A 46 -39.99 32.85 15.77
N PHE A 47 -39.07 33.64 16.34
CA PHE A 47 -39.26 34.22 17.68
C PHE A 47 -40.48 35.14 17.75
N ALA A 48 -40.73 35.95 16.72
CA ALA A 48 -41.93 36.77 16.65
C ALA A 48 -43.22 35.92 16.69
N SER A 49 -43.23 34.77 16.00
CA SER A 49 -44.36 33.81 16.07
C SER A 49 -44.52 33.22 17.47
N VAL A 50 -43.42 32.80 18.10
CA VAL A 50 -43.42 32.25 19.47
C VAL A 50 -43.94 33.28 20.48
N PHE A 51 -43.47 34.53 20.43
CA PHE A 51 -43.95 35.58 21.34
C PHE A 51 -45.43 35.90 21.15
N LYS A 52 -45.93 35.85 19.91
CA LYS A 52 -47.36 35.98 19.63
C LYS A 52 -48.15 34.84 20.27
N ASN A 53 -47.68 33.61 20.18
CA ASN A 53 -48.32 32.44 20.79
C ASN A 53 -48.28 32.50 22.34
N LEU A 54 -47.27 33.14 22.92
CA LEU A 54 -47.16 33.41 24.35
C LEU A 54 -48.01 34.60 24.83
N GLY A 55 -48.82 35.20 23.95
CA GLY A 55 -49.74 36.29 24.30
C GLY A 55 -49.08 37.67 24.39
N VAL A 56 -47.87 37.86 23.86
CA VAL A 56 -47.24 39.18 23.79
C VAL A 56 -47.98 40.04 22.76
N SER A 57 -48.34 41.27 23.15
CA SER A 57 -49.02 42.20 22.24
C SER A 57 -48.18 42.54 21.01
N THR A 58 -48.82 42.78 19.87
CA THR A 58 -48.15 43.01 18.58
C THR A 58 -47.09 44.11 18.63
N ALA A 59 -47.38 45.22 19.32
CA ALA A 59 -46.45 46.34 19.46
C ALA A 59 -45.21 45.97 20.30
N LYS A 60 -45.38 45.25 21.41
CA LYS A 60 -44.26 44.78 22.24
C LYS A 60 -43.43 43.73 21.53
N ASN A 61 -44.07 42.82 20.80
CA ASN A 61 -43.42 41.79 20.01
C ASN A 61 -42.56 42.39 18.88
N PHE A 62 -43.08 43.39 18.17
CA PHE A 62 -42.34 44.12 17.13
C PHE A 62 -41.09 44.81 17.69
N LEU A 63 -41.22 45.53 18.81
CA LEU A 63 -40.10 46.19 19.47
C LEU A 63 -39.05 45.18 19.96
N LEU A 64 -39.49 44.11 20.64
CA LEU A 64 -38.58 43.09 21.16
C LEU A 64 -37.85 42.36 20.03
N THR A 65 -38.55 41.96 18.97
CA THR A 65 -37.96 41.25 17.85
C THR A 65 -36.97 42.12 17.09
N THR A 66 -37.32 43.38 16.82
CA THR A 66 -36.50 44.27 15.99
C THR A 66 -35.31 44.87 16.74
N LEU A 67 -35.49 45.27 18.00
CA LEU A 67 -34.45 45.97 18.77
C LEU A 67 -33.57 45.04 19.59
N ILE A 68 -34.04 43.82 19.92
CA ILE A 68 -33.31 42.90 20.79
C ILE A 68 -32.94 41.63 20.02
N ILE A 69 -33.94 40.91 19.48
CA ILE A 69 -33.68 39.60 18.88
C ILE A 69 -32.88 39.71 17.58
N PHE A 70 -33.26 40.60 16.66
CA PHE A 70 -32.56 40.74 15.39
C PHE A 70 -31.08 41.14 15.57
N PRO A 71 -30.72 42.18 16.35
CA PRO A 71 -29.31 42.50 16.60
C PRO A 71 -28.54 41.38 17.28
N LEU A 72 -29.18 40.66 18.22
CA LEU A 72 -28.58 39.51 18.88
C LEU A 72 -28.28 38.38 17.89
N VAL A 73 -29.24 38.02 17.04
CA VAL A 73 -29.07 36.99 16.00
C VAL A 73 -27.97 37.40 15.02
N VAL A 74 -27.98 38.65 14.56
CA VAL A 74 -26.92 39.17 13.66
C VAL A 74 -25.55 39.11 14.32
N ALA A 75 -25.43 39.52 15.59
CA ALA A 75 -24.16 39.48 16.31
C ALA A 75 -23.65 38.05 16.49
N VAL A 76 -24.52 37.11 16.89
CA VAL A 76 -24.15 35.70 17.05
C VAL A 76 -23.71 35.11 15.71
N VAL A 77 -24.48 35.33 14.63
CA VAL A 77 -24.13 34.83 13.29
C VAL A 77 -22.81 35.43 12.81
N ALA A 78 -22.57 36.72 13.03
CA ALA A 78 -21.32 37.38 12.64
C ALA A 78 -20.10 36.83 13.40
N ILE A 79 -20.24 36.59 14.72
CA ILE A 79 -19.18 35.99 15.54
C ILE A 79 -18.90 34.55 15.07
N THR A 80 -19.95 33.74 14.91
CA THR A 80 -19.81 32.37 14.42
C THR A 80 -19.17 32.33 13.04
N PHE A 81 -19.56 33.23 12.13
CA PHE A 81 -18.97 33.33 10.80
C PHE A 81 -17.48 33.71 10.88
N ALA A 82 -17.11 34.72 11.66
CA ALA A 82 -15.72 35.12 11.84
C ALA A 82 -14.83 33.99 12.39
N VAL A 83 -15.32 33.26 13.40
CA VAL A 83 -14.62 32.10 13.98
C VAL A 83 -14.49 30.98 12.94
N THR A 84 -15.56 30.69 12.21
CA THR A 84 -15.57 29.63 11.18
C THR A 84 -14.62 29.97 10.03
N THR A 85 -14.64 31.20 9.53
CA THR A 85 -13.70 31.66 8.50
C THR A 85 -12.26 31.59 8.99
N ALA A 86 -11.96 32.04 10.21
CA ALA A 86 -10.62 31.96 10.78
C ALA A 86 -10.13 30.50 10.87
N PHE A 87 -10.99 29.59 11.32
CA PHE A 87 -10.70 28.15 11.40
C PHE A 87 -10.49 27.53 10.01
N LEU A 88 -11.36 27.83 9.04
CA LEU A 88 -11.25 27.33 7.68
C LEU A 88 -9.99 27.85 7.00
N VAL A 89 -9.61 29.11 7.18
CA VAL A 89 -8.36 29.67 6.65
C VAL A 89 -7.15 28.95 7.24
N TYR A 90 -7.11 28.77 8.57
CA TYR A 90 -6.04 28.05 9.25
C TYR A 90 -5.89 26.61 8.73
N ASN A 91 -7.00 25.87 8.67
CA ASN A 91 -7.01 24.50 8.14
C ASN A 91 -6.66 24.44 6.66
N THR A 92 -7.10 25.42 5.86
CA THR A 92 -6.75 25.51 4.43
C THR A 92 -5.24 25.57 4.28
N VAL A 93 -4.57 26.47 5.02
CA VAL A 93 -3.12 26.63 4.93
C VAL A 93 -2.40 25.33 5.33
N ILE A 94 -2.75 24.75 6.47
CA ILE A 94 -2.11 23.51 6.95
C ILE A 94 -2.34 22.35 5.98
N ASN A 95 -3.59 22.13 5.56
CA ASN A 95 -3.94 21.02 4.69
C ASN A 95 -3.37 21.20 3.27
N MET A 96 -3.26 22.45 2.78
CA MET A 96 -2.58 22.73 1.51
C MET A 96 -1.10 22.38 1.61
N PHE A 97 -0.40 22.74 2.69
CA PHE A 97 1.00 22.36 2.89
C PHE A 97 1.16 20.84 3.01
N ALA A 98 0.31 20.18 3.78
CA ALA A 98 0.33 18.73 3.93
C ALA A 98 0.07 18.01 2.60
N SER A 99 -0.91 18.49 1.82
CA SER A 99 -1.28 17.90 0.52
C SER A 99 -0.27 18.22 -0.58
N PHE A 100 0.36 19.39 -0.52
CA PHE A 100 1.51 19.73 -1.36
C PHE A 100 2.64 18.72 -1.13
N TRP A 101 2.98 18.48 0.14
CA TRP A 101 4.05 17.54 0.51
C TRP A 101 3.70 16.10 0.14
N LEU A 102 2.46 15.68 0.41
CA LEU A 102 1.95 14.36 0.07
C LEU A 102 1.91 14.14 -1.45
N GLY A 103 1.48 15.13 -2.23
CA GLY A 103 1.51 15.10 -3.69
C GLY A 103 2.91 15.00 -4.27
N PHE A 104 3.85 15.78 -3.72
CA PHE A 104 5.26 15.74 -4.09
C PHE A 104 5.87 14.36 -3.81
N ARG A 105 5.74 13.86 -2.58
CA ARG A 105 6.29 12.55 -2.17
C ARG A 105 5.67 11.41 -2.96
N SER A 106 4.36 11.42 -3.15
CA SER A 106 3.64 10.35 -3.85
C SER A 106 3.97 10.32 -5.34
N GLY A 107 4.04 11.48 -5.99
CA GLY A 107 4.47 11.59 -7.39
C GLY A 107 5.93 11.22 -7.61
N LEU A 108 6.81 11.53 -6.64
CA LEU A 108 8.24 11.21 -6.71
C LEU A 108 8.49 9.70 -6.54
N LEU A 109 7.81 9.04 -5.60
CA LEU A 109 8.07 7.64 -5.26
C LEU A 109 7.27 6.65 -6.11
N HIS A 110 6.02 6.99 -6.46
CA HIS A 110 5.07 6.04 -7.05
C HIS A 110 4.47 6.55 -8.37
N GLU A 111 5.08 7.54 -9.01
CA GLU A 111 4.66 8.11 -10.30
C GLU A 111 3.16 8.47 -10.32
N MET A 112 2.46 8.16 -11.43
CA MET A 112 1.06 8.51 -11.62
C MET A 112 0.10 7.72 -10.71
N GLU A 113 0.49 6.53 -10.27
CA GLU A 113 -0.29 5.74 -9.31
C GLU A 113 -0.26 6.37 -7.92
N GLY A 114 0.91 6.90 -7.52
CA GLY A 114 1.03 7.72 -6.31
C GLY A 114 0.11 8.93 -6.32
N PHE A 115 0.09 9.67 -7.43
CA PHE A 115 -0.84 10.80 -7.59
C PHE A 115 -2.31 10.37 -7.49
N ARG A 116 -2.70 9.28 -8.18
CA ARG A 116 -4.09 8.80 -8.17
C ARG A 116 -4.53 8.34 -6.78
N ASN A 117 -3.67 7.64 -6.05
CA ASN A 117 -3.95 7.20 -4.69
C ASN A 117 -4.07 8.39 -3.73
N ALA A 118 -3.14 9.35 -3.82
CA ALA A 118 -3.18 10.60 -3.07
C ALA A 118 -4.42 11.45 -3.37
N PHE A 119 -4.88 11.44 -4.62
CA PHE A 119 -6.10 12.12 -5.04
C PHE A 119 -7.36 11.40 -4.52
N ALA A 120 -7.36 10.06 -4.54
CA ALA A 120 -8.47 9.26 -4.02
C ALA A 120 -8.59 9.32 -2.49
N SER A 121 -7.48 9.50 -1.76
CA SER A 121 -7.47 9.59 -0.30
C SER A 121 -7.95 10.92 0.27
N GLN A 122 -8.16 11.95 -0.56
CA GLN A 122 -8.74 13.22 -0.11
C GLN A 122 -10.27 13.11 -0.04
N HIS A 123 -10.83 13.27 1.16
CA HIS A 123 -12.27 13.24 1.42
C HIS A 123 -13.04 14.22 0.52
N THR A 124 -14.25 13.82 0.12
CA THR A 124 -15.17 14.65 -0.65
C THR A 124 -16.22 15.29 0.25
N LEU A 125 -16.66 16.49 -0.10
CA LEU A 125 -17.67 17.27 0.63
C LEU A 125 -18.99 16.50 0.89
N THR A 126 -19.34 15.57 0.00
CA THR A 126 -20.49 14.66 0.16
C THR A 126 -20.29 13.60 1.25
N GLN A 127 -19.06 13.13 1.45
CA GLN A 127 -18.74 12.19 2.52
C GLN A 127 -18.78 12.89 3.88
N ASP A 128 -18.23 14.10 3.96
CA ASP A 128 -18.23 14.89 5.19
C ASP A 128 -19.65 15.28 5.61
N ILE A 129 -20.49 15.77 4.70
CA ILE A 129 -21.91 16.08 5.03
C ILE A 129 -22.65 14.83 5.52
N GLY A 130 -22.41 13.67 4.88
CA GLY A 130 -22.98 12.41 5.32
C GLY A 130 -22.58 12.04 6.76
N LEU A 131 -21.31 12.28 7.10
CA LEU A 131 -20.74 12.02 8.42
C LEU A 131 -21.33 12.97 9.48
N TYR A 132 -21.41 14.27 9.19
CA TYR A 132 -22.05 15.25 10.09
C TYR A 132 -23.56 15.02 10.28
N VAL A 133 -24.26 14.55 9.24
CA VAL A 133 -25.69 14.21 9.35
C VAL A 133 -25.90 12.96 10.20
N ARG A 134 -25.08 11.92 10.01
CA ARG A 134 -25.09 10.73 10.87
C ARG A 134 -24.73 11.09 12.31
N ALA A 135 -23.81 12.03 12.48
CA ALA A 135 -23.41 12.53 13.78
C ALA A 135 -24.52 13.23 14.54
N PHE A 136 -25.19 14.13 13.85
CA PHE A 136 -26.36 14.80 14.38
C PHE A 136 -27.49 13.81 14.72
N GLN A 137 -27.73 12.80 13.88
CA GLN A 137 -28.73 11.76 14.14
C GLN A 137 -28.36 10.86 15.33
N ALA A 138 -27.08 10.56 15.51
CA ALA A 138 -26.57 9.78 16.64
C ALA A 138 -26.49 10.60 17.95
N GLY A 139 -26.61 11.93 17.89
CA GLY A 139 -26.46 12.81 19.05
C GLY A 139 -25.02 12.93 19.55
N VAL A 140 -24.05 12.71 18.67
CA VAL A 140 -22.62 12.57 18.98
C VAL A 140 -21.82 13.58 18.12
N HIS A 141 -20.64 14.03 18.57
CA HIS A 141 -19.79 14.91 17.75
C HIS A 141 -19.37 14.19 16.46
N ALA A 142 -19.18 14.92 15.35
CA ALA A 142 -18.84 14.28 14.07
C ALA A 142 -17.51 13.52 14.12
N ASP A 143 -16.58 14.04 14.89
CA ASP A 143 -15.28 13.47 15.22
C ASP A 143 -15.38 12.23 16.13
N GLU A 144 -16.54 12.01 16.77
CA GLU A 144 -16.89 10.82 17.56
C GLU A 144 -17.84 9.89 16.80
N VAL A 145 -18.30 10.29 15.61
CA VAL A 145 -19.15 9.48 14.76
C VAL A 145 -18.27 8.62 13.90
N ILE A 146 -18.09 7.43 14.45
CA ILE A 146 -17.45 6.30 13.83
C ILE A 146 -18.23 6.03 12.53
N ASP A 147 -17.69 6.51 11.41
CA ASP A 147 -17.98 5.88 10.12
C ASP A 147 -17.55 4.42 10.31
N ASP A 148 -18.37 3.44 9.91
CA ASP A 148 -18.10 1.99 10.04
C ASP A 148 -16.77 1.53 9.36
N VAL A 149 -15.95 2.49 8.90
CA VAL A 149 -14.78 2.34 8.07
C VAL A 149 -13.53 3.03 8.62
N ASP A 150 -13.58 3.93 9.62
CA ASP A 150 -12.34 4.57 10.10
C ASP A 150 -12.19 4.74 11.62
N PHE A 151 -11.02 4.27 12.06
CA PHE A 151 -10.37 4.36 13.37
C PHE A 151 -10.72 3.34 14.47
N ASP A 152 -9.71 2.49 14.69
CA ASP A 152 -9.35 1.65 15.83
C ASP A 152 -10.47 0.81 16.46
N GLY A 153 -10.30 -0.52 16.40
CA GLY A 153 -11.20 -1.56 16.88
C GLY A 153 -11.47 -1.58 18.39
N PHE A 154 -11.57 -0.44 19.05
CA PHE A 154 -12.11 -0.29 20.38
C PHE A 154 -13.59 0.11 20.31
N GLN A 155 -14.47 -0.90 20.25
CA GLN A 155 -15.83 -0.70 20.76
C GLN A 155 -15.74 -0.52 22.28
N ARG A 156 -15.63 0.72 22.76
CA ARG A 156 -15.99 1.01 24.15
C ARG A 156 -17.50 0.93 24.25
N ILE A 157 -17.99 -0.25 24.63
CA ILE A 157 -19.31 -0.41 25.21
C ILE A 157 -19.36 0.48 26.45
N ARG A 158 -20.04 1.63 26.36
CA ARG A 158 -20.53 2.30 27.56
C ARG A 158 -21.96 1.84 27.76
N GLY A 159 -22.17 1.25 28.94
CA GLY A 159 -23.38 0.54 29.29
C GLY A 159 -24.65 1.38 29.20
N GLU A 160 -25.72 0.62 29.04
CA GLU A 160 -27.13 0.97 29.18
C GLU A 160 -27.87 1.41 27.90
N LEU A 161 -28.65 0.43 27.41
CA LEU A 161 -29.97 0.54 26.77
C LEU A 161 -30.04 0.66 25.24
N GLN A 162 -29.93 -0.47 24.55
CA GLN A 162 -31.05 -1.05 23.79
C GLN A 162 -30.65 -2.43 23.24
N ASP A 163 -31.49 -3.44 23.49
CA ASP A 163 -31.39 -4.78 22.89
C ASP A 163 -31.65 -4.69 21.38
N VAL A 164 -30.67 -4.21 20.63
CA VAL A 164 -30.51 -4.68 19.26
C VAL A 164 -29.91 -6.07 19.41
N VAL A 165 -30.69 -7.09 19.07
CA VAL A 165 -30.18 -8.44 18.84
C VAL A 165 -29.25 -8.37 17.63
N VAL A 166 -28.04 -7.85 17.85
CA VAL A 166 -26.91 -8.09 16.99
C VAL A 166 -26.67 -9.58 17.15
N VAL A 167 -27.07 -10.34 16.15
CA VAL A 167 -26.56 -11.70 15.96
C VAL A 167 -25.06 -11.54 15.76
N LYS A 168 -24.32 -11.44 16.87
CA LYS A 168 -22.92 -11.79 16.92
C LYS A 168 -22.94 -13.27 16.62
N GLU A 169 -22.80 -13.63 15.35
CA GLU A 169 -22.29 -14.95 15.05
C GLU A 169 -21.01 -15.05 15.86
N ASP A 170 -21.05 -15.86 16.92
CA ASP A 170 -19.85 -16.19 17.66
C ASP A 170 -18.81 -16.60 16.61
N LEU A 171 -17.73 -15.81 16.51
CA LEU A 171 -16.63 -16.18 15.64
C LEU A 171 -16.02 -17.44 16.26
N GLU A 172 -16.59 -18.59 15.91
CA GLU A 172 -15.94 -19.86 16.12
C GLU A 172 -14.64 -19.81 15.31
N VAL A 173 -13.56 -19.65 16.07
CA VAL A 173 -12.14 -19.68 15.72
C VAL A 173 -11.64 -20.92 14.94
N PRO A 174 -12.31 -22.10 14.91
CA PRO A 174 -11.77 -23.32 14.25
C PRO A 174 -11.69 -23.32 12.70
N ASP A 175 -12.14 -22.27 12.02
CA ASP A 175 -12.23 -22.25 10.54
C ASP A 175 -10.97 -21.72 9.83
N LEU A 176 -10.12 -20.97 10.53
CA LEU A 176 -8.92 -20.35 9.95
C LEU A 176 -7.66 -21.21 10.12
N GLU A 177 -7.71 -22.25 10.96
CA GLU A 177 -6.61 -23.19 11.12
C GLU A 177 -6.61 -24.21 9.99
N SER A 178 -5.45 -24.37 9.33
CA SER A 178 -5.31 -25.41 8.31
C SER A 178 -5.48 -26.80 8.90
N LYS A 179 -6.52 -27.52 8.46
CA LYS A 179 -6.73 -28.94 8.75
C LYS A 179 -6.03 -29.87 7.76
N ASP A 180 -5.52 -29.32 6.66
CA ASP A 180 -4.85 -30.07 5.61
C ASP A 180 -3.41 -30.40 6.02
N ALA A 181 -2.99 -31.65 5.76
CA ALA A 181 -1.62 -32.08 5.96
C ALA A 181 -0.68 -31.27 5.06
N ARG A 182 0.31 -30.60 5.66
CA ARG A 182 1.28 -29.81 4.90
C ARG A 182 2.15 -30.73 4.05
N VAL A 183 2.16 -30.49 2.75
CA VAL A 183 3.07 -31.15 1.84
C VAL A 183 4.43 -30.50 2.02
N SER A 184 5.44 -31.27 2.46
CA SER A 184 6.82 -30.78 2.48
C SER A 184 7.22 -30.38 1.07
N HIS A 185 7.47 -29.10 0.88
CA HIS A 185 7.76 -28.54 -0.43
C HIS A 185 9.25 -28.53 -0.71
N LYS A 186 9.64 -28.94 -1.92
CA LYS A 186 11.03 -28.87 -2.37
C LYS A 186 11.37 -27.42 -2.71
N LEU A 187 12.03 -26.73 -1.77
CA LEU A 187 12.53 -25.38 -1.94
C LEU A 187 13.71 -25.32 -2.92
N LEU A 188 14.04 -24.12 -3.41
CA LEU A 188 15.23 -23.90 -4.22
C LEU A 188 16.49 -24.07 -3.37
N ASP A 189 17.46 -24.81 -3.89
CA ASP A 189 18.80 -24.88 -3.28
C ASP A 189 19.58 -23.59 -3.54
N ASN A 190 20.57 -23.28 -2.69
CA ASN A 190 21.39 -22.07 -2.80
C ASN A 190 22.07 -21.95 -4.18
N ILE A 191 22.46 -23.09 -4.75
CA ILE A 191 23.05 -23.17 -6.10
C ILE A 191 22.02 -22.80 -7.18
N GLU A 192 20.74 -23.19 -7.02
CA GLU A 192 19.68 -22.84 -7.97
C GLU A 192 19.35 -21.34 -7.91
N LEU A 193 19.32 -20.76 -6.70
CA LEU A 193 19.13 -19.31 -6.50
C LEU A 193 20.27 -18.49 -7.12
N GLU A 194 21.52 -18.93 -6.95
CA GLU A 194 22.67 -18.23 -7.52
C GLU A 194 22.65 -18.26 -9.05
N LYS A 195 22.24 -19.38 -9.67
CA LYS A 195 22.04 -19.48 -11.13
C LYS A 195 20.98 -18.50 -11.63
N ILE A 196 19.85 -18.39 -10.93
CA ILE A 196 18.78 -17.45 -11.28
C ILE A 196 19.27 -16.00 -11.15
N ASN A 197 20.02 -15.68 -10.09
CA ASN A 197 20.60 -14.35 -9.88
C ASN A 197 21.61 -13.97 -10.98
N MET A 198 22.47 -14.91 -11.38
CA MET A 198 23.39 -14.70 -12.50
C MET A 198 22.63 -14.43 -13.80
N LEU A 199 21.59 -15.22 -14.10
CA LEU A 199 20.75 -15.02 -15.27
C LEU A 199 20.05 -13.65 -15.26
N ILE A 200 19.53 -13.22 -14.11
CA ILE A 200 18.95 -11.88 -13.94
C ILE A 200 20.00 -10.79 -14.25
N LYS A 201 21.23 -10.93 -13.75
CA LYS A 201 22.31 -9.95 -13.97
C LYS A 201 22.74 -9.90 -15.44
N GLU A 202 22.93 -11.05 -16.08
CA GLU A 202 23.31 -11.16 -17.49
C GLU A 202 22.24 -10.56 -18.42
N LEU A 203 20.96 -10.83 -18.16
CA LEU A 203 19.86 -10.29 -18.96
C LEU A 203 19.55 -8.81 -18.68
N THR A 204 20.06 -8.26 -17.56
CA THR A 204 19.90 -6.84 -17.22
C THR A 204 20.94 -5.95 -17.92
N ASN A 205 22.10 -6.49 -18.28
CA ASN A 205 23.21 -5.74 -18.87
C ASN A 205 23.80 -6.48 -20.09
N PRO A 206 23.66 -6.01 -21.35
CA PRO A 206 23.09 -4.74 -21.84
C PRO A 206 21.63 -4.81 -22.41
N PRO A 207 20.89 -3.69 -22.43
CA PRO A 207 19.41 -3.62 -22.54
C PRO A 207 18.79 -3.83 -23.94
N ASP A 208 19.60 -4.01 -24.97
CA ASP A 208 19.17 -3.88 -26.38
C ASP A 208 18.79 -5.19 -27.08
N PHE A 209 18.94 -6.34 -26.41
CA PHE A 209 18.73 -7.66 -27.04
C PHE A 209 17.40 -8.34 -26.70
N LEU A 210 16.60 -7.77 -25.79
CA LEU A 210 15.36 -8.40 -25.30
C LEU A 210 14.12 -7.81 -25.96
N SER A 211 13.26 -8.70 -26.47
CA SER A 211 11.93 -8.36 -26.93
C SER A 211 11.07 -7.81 -25.77
N PRO A 212 9.99 -7.05 -26.05
CA PRO A 212 9.10 -6.53 -25.01
C PRO A 212 8.51 -7.60 -24.09
N GLU A 213 8.29 -8.82 -24.60
CA GLU A 213 7.77 -9.94 -23.82
C GLU A 213 8.84 -10.52 -22.88
N GLU A 214 10.08 -10.63 -23.34
CA GLU A 214 11.20 -11.08 -22.50
C GLU A 214 11.54 -10.08 -21.41
N LYS A 215 11.39 -8.77 -21.68
CA LYS A 215 11.51 -7.73 -20.65
C LYS A 215 10.45 -7.90 -19.57
N ARG A 216 9.20 -8.20 -19.93
CA ARG A 216 8.14 -8.50 -18.96
C ARG A 216 8.42 -9.75 -18.15
N GLN A 217 8.91 -10.81 -18.78
CA GLN A 217 9.28 -12.06 -18.10
C GLN A 217 10.48 -11.86 -17.16
N LEU A 218 11.47 -11.07 -17.57
CA LEU A 218 12.62 -10.71 -16.73
C LEU A 218 12.19 -9.86 -15.53
N ASP A 219 11.30 -8.89 -15.72
CA ASP A 219 10.76 -8.08 -14.63
C ASP A 219 9.93 -8.92 -13.66
N ALA A 220 9.09 -9.83 -14.16
CA ALA A 220 8.35 -10.78 -13.34
C ALA A 220 9.29 -11.71 -12.55
N LEU A 221 10.35 -12.22 -13.19
CA LEU A 221 11.37 -13.04 -12.54
C LEU A 221 12.12 -12.27 -11.45
N LYS A 222 12.47 -11.00 -11.69
CA LYS A 222 13.10 -10.11 -10.69
C LYS A 222 12.19 -9.91 -9.48
N THR A 223 10.93 -9.60 -9.70
CA THR A 223 9.95 -9.42 -8.62
C THR A 223 9.79 -10.69 -7.80
N LEU A 224 9.61 -11.84 -8.44
CA LEU A 224 9.50 -13.14 -7.77
C LEU A 224 10.76 -13.51 -7.00
N TYR A 225 11.95 -13.26 -7.57
CA TYR A 225 13.23 -13.53 -6.91
C TYR A 225 13.41 -12.70 -5.64
N THR A 226 13.07 -11.41 -5.67
CA THR A 226 13.12 -10.56 -4.46
C THR A 226 12.10 -11.04 -3.42
N GLN A 227 10.84 -11.28 -3.82
CA GLN A 227 9.80 -11.77 -2.92
C GLN A 227 10.15 -13.11 -2.27
N TYR A 228 10.72 -14.04 -3.04
CA TYR A 228 11.17 -15.33 -2.53
C TYR A 228 12.29 -15.16 -1.50
N ASN A 229 13.30 -14.35 -1.80
CA ASN A 229 14.42 -14.16 -0.88
C ASN A 229 14.00 -13.47 0.41
N ASP A 230 13.12 -12.47 0.33
CA ASP A 230 12.60 -11.76 1.49
C ASP A 230 11.80 -12.71 2.39
N LEU A 231 10.88 -13.50 1.81
CA LEU A 231 10.08 -14.47 2.56
C LEU A 231 10.92 -15.63 3.11
N SER A 232 11.88 -16.13 2.32
CA SER A 232 12.78 -17.21 2.75
C SER A 232 13.67 -16.75 3.91
N LYS A 233 14.22 -15.53 3.83
CA LYS A 233 15.02 -14.96 4.91
C LYS A 233 14.17 -14.77 6.16
N LYS A 234 12.96 -14.21 6.02
CA LYS A 234 12.01 -14.04 7.14
C LYS A 234 11.76 -15.36 7.87
N LEU A 235 11.39 -16.41 7.15
CA LEU A 235 11.09 -17.71 7.77
C LEU A 235 12.32 -18.35 8.41
N GLU A 236 13.51 -18.14 7.85
CA GLU A 236 14.77 -18.64 8.44
C GLU A 236 15.18 -17.85 9.68
N ASP A 237 14.92 -16.53 9.73
CA ASP A 237 15.10 -15.71 10.92
C ASP A 237 14.18 -16.17 12.05
N VAL A 238 12.90 -16.45 11.74
CA VAL A 238 11.94 -17.05 12.69
C VAL A 238 12.40 -18.43 13.15
N ARG A 239 12.88 -19.27 12.23
CA ARG A 239 13.41 -20.60 12.56
C ARG A 239 14.61 -20.50 13.51
N THR A 240 15.53 -19.58 13.23
CA THR A 240 16.72 -19.35 14.05
C THR A 240 16.35 -18.85 15.44
N ALA A 241 15.38 -17.95 15.54
CA ALA A 241 14.82 -17.48 16.81
C ALA A 241 14.18 -18.62 17.62
N LEU A 242 13.40 -19.49 16.97
CA LEU A 242 12.80 -20.67 17.60
C LEU A 242 13.85 -21.70 18.05
N VAL A 243 14.90 -21.94 17.26
CA VAL A 243 16.00 -22.85 17.62
C VAL A 243 16.75 -22.32 18.84
N ASN A 244 17.09 -21.03 18.84
CA ASN A 244 17.80 -20.37 19.94
C ASN A 244 16.92 -20.08 21.16
N ASN A 245 15.62 -20.38 21.08
CA ASN A 245 14.61 -20.06 22.09
C ASN A 245 14.55 -18.57 22.45
N ASP A 246 14.90 -17.71 21.49
CA ASP A 246 14.90 -16.26 21.64
C ASP A 246 13.76 -15.68 20.80
N LYS A 247 12.53 -15.86 21.29
CA LYS A 247 11.30 -15.44 20.61
C LYS A 247 11.16 -13.91 20.51
N THR A 248 11.92 -13.15 21.30
CA THR A 248 11.95 -11.68 21.25
C THR A 248 12.46 -11.13 19.93
N ARG A 249 13.16 -11.97 19.14
CA ARG A 249 13.64 -11.64 17.79
C ARG A 249 12.58 -11.80 16.70
N ILE A 250 11.42 -12.39 17.02
CA ILE A 250 10.33 -12.56 16.08
C ILE A 250 9.47 -11.30 16.14
N GLU A 251 9.45 -10.54 15.06
CA GLU A 251 8.59 -9.36 14.93
C GLU A 251 7.16 -9.79 14.57
N ASP A 252 6.17 -9.27 15.30
CA ASP A 252 4.76 -9.37 14.92
C ASP A 252 4.46 -8.36 13.82
N GLU A 253 4.23 -8.85 12.61
CA GLU A 253 3.97 -7.99 11.45
C GLU A 253 2.55 -7.41 11.46
N MET A 254 1.62 -8.02 12.21
CA MET A 254 0.21 -7.62 12.24
C MET A 254 -0.11 -6.67 13.40
N VAL A 255 0.54 -6.84 14.55
CA VAL A 255 0.34 -6.01 15.74
C VAL A 255 1.67 -5.45 16.20
N ALA A 256 1.87 -4.14 16.01
CA ALA A 256 3.13 -3.49 16.37
C ALA A 256 3.42 -3.57 17.88
N TYR A 257 4.69 -3.77 18.22
CA TYR A 257 5.21 -3.83 19.60
C TYR A 257 4.63 -4.97 20.46
N ASN A 258 4.11 -6.01 19.81
CA ASN A 258 3.59 -7.17 20.49
C ASN A 258 4.67 -8.28 20.59
N GLU A 259 4.69 -8.97 21.72
CA GLU A 259 5.61 -10.09 21.93
C GLU A 259 5.03 -11.36 21.32
N VAL A 260 5.84 -12.08 20.54
CA VAL A 260 5.38 -13.30 19.86
C VAL A 260 5.67 -14.53 20.73
N GLU A 261 4.61 -15.15 21.24
CA GLU A 261 4.71 -16.39 22.02
C GLU A 261 4.56 -17.63 21.14
N THR A 262 3.55 -17.64 20.27
CA THR A 262 3.22 -18.73 19.35
C THR A 262 3.22 -18.21 17.91
N PRO A 263 4.35 -18.27 17.20
CA PRO A 263 4.43 -17.73 15.85
C PRO A 263 3.57 -18.54 14.89
N ILE A 264 2.70 -17.85 14.17
CA ILE A 264 1.90 -18.38 13.07
C ILE A 264 2.20 -17.61 11.79
N LEU A 265 2.11 -18.30 10.67
CA LEU A 265 2.11 -17.70 9.34
C LEU A 265 0.66 -17.62 8.84
N LEU A 266 0.11 -16.41 8.82
CA LEU A 266 -1.18 -16.13 8.21
C LEU A 266 -0.98 -15.90 6.71
N VAL A 267 -1.71 -16.62 5.87
CA VAL A 267 -1.65 -16.45 4.41
C VAL A 267 -3.02 -16.25 3.80
N LYS A 268 -3.08 -15.46 2.74
CA LYS A 268 -4.27 -15.35 1.88
C LYS A 268 -4.17 -16.36 0.73
N GLN A 269 -5.20 -17.16 0.52
CA GLN A 269 -5.31 -18.11 -0.59
C GLN A 269 -6.41 -17.70 -1.55
N TYR A 270 -6.27 -18.07 -2.83
CA TYR A 270 -7.29 -17.92 -3.85
C TYR A 270 -7.56 -19.25 -4.55
N LYS A 271 -8.81 -19.47 -4.96
CA LYS A 271 -9.24 -20.71 -5.61
C LYS A 271 -9.07 -20.63 -7.13
N LYS A 272 -8.26 -21.53 -7.71
CA LYS A 272 -8.08 -21.67 -9.16
C LYS A 272 -8.21 -23.14 -9.55
N LYS A 273 -9.18 -23.47 -10.42
CA LYS A 273 -9.40 -24.84 -10.91
C LYS A 273 -9.50 -25.89 -9.79
N GLU A 274 -10.31 -25.61 -8.76
CA GLU A 274 -10.48 -26.45 -7.55
C GLU A 274 -9.28 -26.59 -6.62
N GLN A 275 -8.14 -25.93 -6.89
CA GLN A 275 -6.98 -25.90 -6.01
C GLN A 275 -6.83 -24.52 -5.35
N TRP A 276 -6.39 -24.51 -4.09
CA TRP A 276 -6.06 -23.31 -3.36
C TRP A 276 -4.60 -22.95 -3.57
N HIS A 277 -4.36 -21.73 -4.03
CA HIS A 277 -3.02 -21.17 -4.26
C HIS A 277 -2.80 -19.96 -3.36
N ASN A 278 -1.55 -19.67 -3.03
CA ASN A 278 -1.26 -18.51 -2.19
C ASN A 278 -1.27 -17.23 -3.03
N VAL A 279 -1.87 -16.17 -2.49
CA VAL A 279 -1.77 -14.83 -3.07
C VAL A 279 -0.35 -14.32 -2.80
N PRO A 280 0.43 -13.94 -3.83
CA PRO A 280 1.80 -13.47 -3.63
C PRO A 280 1.88 -12.28 -2.68
N ALA A 281 2.92 -12.24 -1.85
CA ALA A 281 3.23 -11.18 -0.88
C ALA A 281 2.11 -10.88 0.14
N ASN A 282 1.22 -11.85 0.41
CA ASN A 282 0.17 -11.76 1.43
C ASN A 282 0.36 -12.84 2.50
N SER A 283 1.59 -12.94 3.00
CA SER A 283 2.01 -13.89 4.04
C SER A 283 2.63 -13.14 5.21
N TYR A 284 1.98 -13.23 6.37
CA TYR A 284 2.31 -12.45 7.56
C TYR A 284 2.71 -13.35 8.73
N VAL A 285 3.79 -13.00 9.43
CA VAL A 285 4.16 -13.66 10.68
C VAL A 285 3.55 -12.86 11.84
N THR A 286 2.80 -13.55 12.70
CA THR A 286 2.15 -12.93 13.87
C THR A 286 2.03 -13.92 15.01
N ASP A 287 1.62 -13.44 16.18
CA ASP A 287 1.30 -14.28 17.32
C ASP A 287 -0.14 -14.82 17.24
N LYS A 288 -0.29 -16.12 17.50
CA LYS A 288 -1.59 -16.81 17.48
C LYS A 288 -2.58 -16.19 18.45
N GLU A 289 -2.21 -16.06 19.72
CA GLU A 289 -3.14 -15.65 20.77
C GLU A 289 -3.57 -14.20 20.58
N SER A 290 -2.63 -13.37 20.14
CA SER A 290 -2.82 -11.95 19.86
C SER A 290 -3.74 -11.74 18.67
N LEU A 291 -3.54 -12.49 17.58
CA LEU A 291 -4.45 -12.47 16.43
C LEU A 291 -5.85 -12.95 16.81
N LEU A 292 -5.96 -14.00 17.62
CA LEU A 292 -7.25 -14.52 18.08
C LEU A 292 -7.98 -13.52 18.98
N HIS A 293 -7.25 -12.88 19.88
CA HIS A 293 -7.80 -11.83 20.74
C HIS A 293 -8.29 -10.65 19.90
N TRP A 294 -7.51 -10.23 18.91
CA TRP A 294 -7.91 -9.21 17.93
C TRP A 294 -9.18 -9.61 17.20
N LEU A 295 -9.24 -10.83 16.68
CA LEU A 295 -10.37 -11.34 15.90
C LEU A 295 -11.69 -11.41 16.66
N LYS A 296 -11.65 -11.63 17.98
CA LYS A 296 -12.84 -11.57 18.85
C LYS A 296 -13.43 -10.17 18.93
N GLN A 297 -12.60 -9.14 18.74
CA GLN A 297 -13.00 -7.74 18.83
C GLN A 297 -13.24 -7.13 17.43
N ASN A 298 -12.50 -7.57 16.42
CA ASN A 298 -12.56 -7.05 15.06
C ASN A 298 -12.31 -8.17 14.01
N PRO A 299 -13.29 -8.50 13.15
CA PRO A 299 -13.15 -9.55 12.14
C PRO A 299 -12.29 -9.12 10.93
N LYS A 300 -11.73 -7.90 10.92
CA LYS A 300 -10.89 -7.37 9.84
C LYS A 300 -9.39 -7.56 10.15
N HIS A 301 -8.61 -7.78 9.11
CA HIS A 301 -7.16 -7.87 9.14
C HIS A 301 -6.54 -6.49 9.47
N PRO A 302 -5.59 -6.40 10.44
CA PRO A 302 -5.05 -5.12 10.93
C PRO A 302 -4.43 -4.22 9.86
N LEU A 303 -3.65 -4.80 8.93
CA LEU A 303 -2.89 -4.02 7.95
C LEU A 303 -3.68 -3.55 6.72
N ASN A 304 -4.48 -4.43 6.13
CA ASN A 304 -5.17 -4.19 4.86
C ASN A 304 -6.69 -3.98 5.03
N LYS A 305 -7.20 -4.05 6.28
CA LYS A 305 -8.63 -3.92 6.63
C LYS A 305 -9.55 -4.96 5.96
N ASP A 306 -9.01 -6.04 5.41
CA ASP A 306 -9.74 -7.10 4.72
C ASP A 306 -10.47 -8.02 5.71
N LEU A 307 -11.64 -8.55 5.36
CA LEU A 307 -12.39 -9.43 6.27
C LEU A 307 -11.76 -10.83 6.32
N LEU A 308 -11.41 -11.32 7.51
CA LEU A 308 -10.70 -12.61 7.64
C LEU A 308 -11.58 -13.82 7.27
N LYS A 309 -12.88 -13.79 7.60
CA LYS A 309 -13.85 -14.84 7.20
C LYS A 309 -14.35 -14.73 5.76
N LYS A 310 -14.39 -13.52 5.20
CA LYS A 310 -14.90 -13.27 3.85
C LYS A 310 -14.04 -12.26 3.12
N PRO A 311 -12.80 -12.64 2.77
CA PRO A 311 -11.85 -11.71 2.20
C PRO A 311 -12.26 -11.23 0.82
N GLU A 312 -11.71 -10.08 0.42
CA GLU A 312 -11.89 -9.56 -0.92
C GLU A 312 -11.30 -10.50 -1.97
N ALA A 313 -12.03 -10.65 -3.08
CA ALA A 313 -11.67 -11.53 -4.18
C ALA A 313 -10.38 -11.07 -4.87
N TYR A 314 -9.47 -12.00 -5.12
CA TYR A 314 -8.25 -11.74 -5.90
C TYR A 314 -8.52 -12.03 -7.37
N ASN A 315 -8.42 -11.02 -8.26
CA ASN A 315 -8.72 -11.16 -9.69
C ASN A 315 -10.10 -11.80 -9.98
N LYS A 316 -11.12 -11.43 -9.18
CA LYS A 316 -12.48 -12.01 -9.21
C LYS A 316 -12.57 -13.49 -8.83
N MET A 317 -11.51 -14.06 -8.26
CA MET A 317 -11.49 -15.42 -7.73
C MET A 317 -11.79 -15.41 -6.23
N GLU A 318 -12.46 -16.46 -5.77
CA GLU A 318 -12.76 -16.68 -4.35
C GLU A 318 -11.47 -16.76 -3.53
N THR A 319 -11.46 -16.12 -2.38
CA THR A 319 -10.30 -16.05 -1.48
C THR A 319 -10.67 -16.52 -0.07
N ARG A 320 -9.67 -16.99 0.66
CA ARG A 320 -9.78 -17.33 2.09
C ARG A 320 -8.48 -16.99 2.81
N TYR A 321 -8.55 -16.73 4.11
CA TYR A 321 -7.36 -16.70 4.95
C TYR A 321 -7.20 -18.04 5.66
N ILE A 322 -5.95 -18.46 5.83
CA ILE A 322 -5.59 -19.66 6.59
C ILE A 322 -4.29 -19.38 7.33
N TRP A 323 -4.14 -19.90 8.55
CA TRP A 323 -2.89 -19.81 9.28
C TRP A 323 -2.23 -21.17 9.46
N TYR A 324 -0.92 -21.08 9.67
CA TYR A 324 -0.01 -22.19 9.85
C TYR A 324 0.86 -21.94 11.08
N GLU A 325 0.82 -22.80 12.09
CA GLU A 325 1.79 -22.73 13.19
C GLU A 325 3.21 -22.98 12.67
N LEU A 326 4.13 -22.10 13.08
CA LEU A 326 5.55 -22.18 12.72
C LEU A 326 6.30 -22.89 13.84
N THR A 327 6.99 -23.97 13.49
CA THR A 327 7.76 -24.79 14.45
C THR A 327 9.21 -24.90 14.00
N LYS A 328 10.09 -25.36 14.90
CA LYS A 328 11.54 -25.54 14.58
C LYS A 328 11.78 -26.43 13.36
N GLU A 329 10.88 -27.38 13.15
CA GLU A 329 10.93 -28.39 12.09
C GLU A 329 10.17 -27.96 10.84
N ASP A 330 9.22 -27.03 10.97
CA ASP A 330 8.36 -26.58 9.89
C ASP A 330 8.18 -25.05 9.88
N CYS A 331 9.19 -24.38 9.32
CA CYS A 331 9.18 -22.98 8.92
C CYS A 331 9.18 -22.87 7.38
N SER A 332 8.21 -23.51 6.71
CA SER A 332 8.07 -23.48 5.26
C SER A 332 6.71 -22.93 4.83
N SER A 333 6.60 -22.43 3.60
CA SER A 333 5.34 -21.92 3.06
C SER A 333 5.08 -22.43 1.65
N GLN A 334 3.80 -22.67 1.36
CA GLN A 334 3.32 -22.99 0.01
C GLN A 334 3.65 -21.87 -0.99
N GLU A 335 3.73 -20.61 -0.56
CA GLU A 335 4.09 -19.48 -1.42
C GLU A 335 5.54 -19.62 -1.91
N LEU A 336 6.47 -20.04 -1.04
CA LEU A 336 7.85 -20.30 -1.45
C LEU A 336 7.92 -21.43 -2.49
N ALA A 337 7.11 -22.47 -2.33
CA ALA A 337 7.06 -23.59 -3.28
C ALA A 337 6.51 -23.17 -4.64
N GLU A 338 5.42 -22.39 -4.65
CA GLU A 338 4.80 -21.87 -5.86
C GLU A 338 5.71 -20.86 -6.56
N ALA A 339 6.36 -19.96 -5.81
CA ALA A 339 7.35 -19.03 -6.33
C ALA A 339 8.58 -19.78 -6.88
N ALA A 340 9.08 -20.82 -6.19
CA ALA A 340 10.17 -21.66 -6.66
C ALA A 340 9.85 -22.32 -8.01
N ALA A 341 8.66 -22.91 -8.16
CA ALA A 341 8.23 -23.53 -9.42
C ALA A 341 8.13 -22.49 -10.54
N GLN A 342 7.48 -21.35 -10.29
CA GLN A 342 7.34 -20.27 -11.28
C GLN A 342 8.70 -19.67 -11.67
N MET A 343 9.61 -19.50 -10.73
CA MET A 343 10.97 -19.03 -11.02
C MET A 343 11.73 -20.04 -11.87
N LYS A 344 11.59 -21.35 -11.63
CA LYS A 344 12.21 -22.39 -12.48
C LYS A 344 11.67 -22.32 -13.91
N ASP A 345 10.36 -22.21 -14.07
CA ASP A 345 9.72 -22.12 -15.39
C ASP A 345 10.15 -20.86 -16.15
N LEU A 346 10.16 -19.70 -15.49
CA LEU A 346 10.61 -18.43 -16.07
C LEU A 346 12.11 -18.44 -16.39
N ALA A 347 12.92 -18.97 -15.48
CA ALA A 347 14.36 -19.10 -15.70
C ALA A 347 14.65 -20.03 -16.89
N GLN A 348 13.92 -21.14 -17.04
CA GLN A 348 14.07 -22.05 -18.18
C GLN A 348 13.59 -21.41 -19.49
N ALA A 349 12.46 -20.71 -19.46
CA ALA A 349 11.94 -19.98 -20.61
C ALA A 349 12.90 -18.89 -21.09
N LEU A 350 13.53 -18.15 -20.18
CA LEU A 350 14.54 -17.14 -20.48
C LEU A 350 15.89 -17.77 -20.89
N SER A 351 16.34 -18.84 -20.22
CA SER A 351 17.60 -19.54 -20.52
C SER A 351 17.61 -20.16 -21.92
N SER A 352 16.49 -20.77 -22.34
CA SER A 352 16.36 -21.35 -23.68
C SER A 352 16.40 -20.33 -24.81
N ARG A 353 16.31 -19.03 -24.48
CA ARG A 353 16.27 -17.91 -25.42
C ARG A 353 17.51 -17.01 -25.35
N LEU A 354 18.42 -17.25 -24.40
CA LEU A 354 19.78 -16.72 -24.51
C LEU A 354 20.44 -17.35 -25.75
N PRO A 355 20.87 -16.55 -26.75
CA PRO A 355 21.58 -17.11 -27.88
C PRO A 355 22.85 -17.81 -27.36
N THR A 356 23.22 -18.89 -28.05
CA THR A 356 24.48 -19.64 -27.93
C THR A 356 25.70 -18.76 -28.25
N GLN A 357 25.86 -17.65 -27.53
CA GLN A 357 26.76 -16.54 -27.86
C GLN A 357 28.13 -16.67 -27.18
N LYS A 358 28.58 -17.92 -26.98
CA LYS A 358 29.98 -18.25 -26.66
C LYS A 358 30.75 -18.90 -27.81
N MET A 359 30.16 -19.04 -29.02
CA MET A 359 30.85 -19.71 -30.14
C MET A 359 31.20 -18.84 -31.35
N ASN A 360 30.78 -17.57 -31.44
CA ASN A 360 31.07 -16.72 -32.60
C ASN A 360 31.75 -15.37 -32.28
N LEU A 361 32.59 -15.31 -31.24
CA LEU A 361 33.58 -14.23 -31.10
C LEU A 361 34.88 -14.70 -31.79
N GLY A 362 34.98 -14.43 -33.09
CA GLY A 362 36.19 -14.69 -33.87
C GLY A 362 37.38 -13.89 -33.34
N PRO A 363 38.63 -14.40 -33.44
CA PRO A 363 39.81 -13.67 -33.03
C PRO A 363 40.11 -12.60 -34.07
N GLY A 364 39.78 -11.34 -33.79
CA GLY A 364 39.85 -10.31 -34.81
C GLY A 364 39.78 -8.87 -34.32
N THR A 365 40.45 -8.51 -33.23
CA THR A 365 40.77 -7.10 -32.96
C THR A 365 42.06 -6.73 -33.69
N ALA A 366 41.98 -6.59 -35.02
CA ALA A 366 42.98 -5.86 -35.79
C ALA A 366 42.66 -4.36 -35.68
N ARG A 367 43.56 -3.60 -35.05
CA ARG A 367 43.51 -2.13 -34.99
C ARG A 367 43.61 -1.57 -36.41
N GLN A 368 42.56 -0.90 -36.90
CA GLN A 368 42.66 0.00 -38.04
C GLN A 368 43.02 1.41 -37.52
N SER A 369 44.29 1.76 -37.60
CA SER A 369 44.74 3.15 -37.55
C SER A 369 44.66 3.73 -38.96
N PHE A 370 43.74 4.66 -39.18
CA PHE A 370 43.65 5.50 -40.37
C PHE A 370 44.28 6.86 -40.01
N PHE A 371 44.97 7.49 -40.97
CA PHE A 371 45.85 8.66 -40.87
C PHE A 371 47.31 8.35 -40.51
N GLY A 372 48.10 8.16 -41.56
CA GLY A 372 49.54 8.38 -41.54
C GLY A 372 49.88 9.82 -41.90
N SER A 373 51.03 10.28 -41.42
CA SER A 373 51.92 11.16 -42.16
C SER A 373 53.35 10.84 -41.74
N ASP A 374 54.17 10.53 -42.74
CA ASP A 374 55.59 10.19 -42.65
C ASP A 374 56.43 11.28 -41.94
N VAL A 375 57.54 10.86 -41.32
CA VAL A 375 58.91 11.17 -41.75
C VAL A 375 59.92 10.95 -40.61
N ASN A 376 60.91 10.09 -40.93
CA ASN A 376 62.31 10.03 -40.48
C ASN A 376 62.78 9.16 -39.29
N THR A 377 63.71 8.28 -39.73
CA THR A 377 65.01 7.88 -39.14
C THR A 377 65.07 6.77 -38.10
N SER A 378 65.62 5.64 -38.59
CA SER A 378 66.79 4.94 -38.04
C SER A 378 66.58 3.98 -36.88
N GLU A 379 66.70 2.69 -37.22
CA GLU A 379 67.56 1.66 -36.62
C GLU A 379 66.83 0.32 -36.38
N SER A 380 67.21 -0.65 -37.22
CA SER A 380 67.04 -2.08 -36.97
C SER A 380 67.80 -2.50 -35.70
N PRO A 381 67.41 -3.62 -35.06
CA PRO A 381 68.18 -4.80 -35.39
C PRO A 381 67.33 -6.08 -35.56
N THR A 382 67.69 -6.76 -36.64
CA THR A 382 67.71 -8.20 -36.90
C THR A 382 67.90 -9.07 -35.65
N ILE A 383 67.02 -10.05 -35.42
CA ILE A 383 67.41 -11.35 -34.83
C ILE A 383 66.71 -12.46 -35.63
N GLN A 384 67.55 -13.41 -36.03
CA GLN A 384 67.31 -14.49 -36.98
C GLN A 384 66.38 -15.58 -36.45
N LEU A 385 65.61 -16.12 -37.40
CA LEU A 385 64.83 -17.34 -37.30
C LEU A 385 65.73 -18.51 -37.68
N ASP A 386 66.09 -19.39 -36.72
CA ASP A 386 66.73 -20.65 -37.05
C ASP A 386 65.70 -21.78 -37.13
N THR A 387 65.73 -22.45 -38.27
CA THR A 387 64.85 -23.54 -38.66
C THR A 387 65.67 -24.83 -38.63
N ALA A 388 65.32 -25.81 -37.79
CA ALA A 388 65.64 -27.21 -38.01
C ALA A 388 64.68 -28.09 -37.18
N LEU A 389 63.58 -28.62 -37.74
CA LEU A 389 63.53 -29.94 -38.40
C LEU A 389 64.21 -31.06 -37.60
N THR A 390 63.45 -31.80 -36.80
CA THR A 390 63.44 -33.26 -36.94
C THR A 390 62.14 -33.88 -36.44
N ARG A 391 61.51 -34.60 -37.36
CA ARG A 391 60.40 -35.53 -37.15
C ARG A 391 60.86 -36.75 -36.35
N GLN A 392 59.85 -37.43 -35.82
CA GLN A 392 59.67 -38.88 -35.76
C GLN A 392 60.12 -39.64 -34.50
N THR A 393 59.07 -40.13 -33.82
CA THR A 393 58.89 -41.51 -33.29
C THR A 393 59.73 -41.87 -32.07
N TRP A 394 59.21 -42.45 -31.00
CA TRP A 394 58.42 -43.69 -30.90
C TRP A 394 57.50 -43.67 -29.67
N ARG A 395 56.60 -44.66 -29.65
CA ARG A 395 55.63 -45.05 -28.61
C ARG A 395 56.08 -44.89 -27.16
#